data_AF-A0AAU8DK69-F1
#
_entry.id   AF-A0AAU8DK69-F1
#
_cell.length_a   1.000
_cell.length_b   1.000
_cell.length_c   1.000
_cell.angle_alpha   90.00
_cell.angle_beta   90.00
_cell.angle_gamma   90.00
#
_symmetry.space_group_name_H-M   'P 1'
#
loop_
_entity.id
_entity.type
_entity.pdbx_description
1 polymer ?
#
loop_
_entity_poly.entity_id
_entity_poly.type
_entity_poly.pdbx_seq_one_letter_code
_entity_poly.pdbx_strand_id
1 'polypeptide(L)'
;MPRSGDPRRDRRMSAILGIRADALPAWRALHDAIADADRPTPCRSEPDTWSDPATTELADYAATLCGRCPAVEQCRIFADLNREPAGVWAGALRAPRRGRPPTTRREAS
;
A
#
# COMPACT_ATOMS: atom_id res chain seq x y z
N MET A 1 -19.38 1.57 14.15
CA MET A 1 -18.99 2.98 13.90
C MET A 1 -17.52 3.12 14.23
N PRO A 2 -16.65 3.67 13.35
CA PRO A 2 -15.25 3.87 13.69
C PRO A 2 -15.17 4.81 14.89
N ARG A 3 -14.44 4.42 15.94
CA ARG A 3 -14.22 5.25 17.12
C ARG A 3 -13.51 6.52 16.66
N SER A 4 -14.16 7.67 16.76
CA SER A 4 -13.57 8.97 16.43
C SER A 4 -12.25 9.12 17.19
N GLY A 5 -11.13 9.08 16.46
CA GLY A 5 -9.82 9.32 17.03
C GLY A 5 -9.69 10.78 17.49
N ASP A 6 -8.89 11.03 18.53
CA ASP A 6 -8.50 12.38 18.90
C ASP A 6 -7.77 13.03 17.70
N PRO A 7 -8.28 14.14 17.13
CA PRO A 7 -7.68 14.80 15.97
C PRO A 7 -6.21 15.16 16.15
N ARG A 8 -5.77 15.47 17.39
CA ARG A 8 -4.37 15.78 17.69
C ARG A 8 -3.49 14.54 17.63
N ARG A 9 -3.97 13.43 18.18
CA ARG A 9 -3.31 12.13 18.13
C ARG A 9 -3.21 11.63 16.69
N ASP A 10 -4.29 11.78 15.94
CA ASP A 10 -4.36 11.36 14.54
C ASP A 10 -3.38 12.14 13.67
N ARG A 11 -3.31 13.47 13.83
CA ARG A 11 -2.33 14.30 13.11
C ARG A 11 -0.87 13.92 13.42
N ARG A 12 -0.55 13.58 14.67
CA ARG A 12 0.80 13.09 15.03
C ARG A 12 1.10 11.73 14.39
N MET A 13 0.14 10.81 14.42
CA MET A 13 0.32 9.49 13.81
C MET A 13 0.52 9.56 12.31
N SER A 14 -0.26 10.38 11.60
CA SER A 14 -0.09 10.60 10.17
C SER A 14 1.30 11.12 9.82
N ALA A 15 1.83 12.06 10.60
CA ALA A 15 3.18 12.60 10.39
C ALA A 15 4.28 11.55 10.59
N ILE A 16 4.17 10.69 11.62
CA ILE A 16 5.14 9.62 11.89
C ILE A 16 5.15 8.58 10.76
N LEU A 17 3.98 8.24 10.24
CA LEU A 17 3.82 7.20 9.21
C LEU A 17 4.04 7.72 7.79
N GLY A 18 4.21 9.04 7.60
CA GLY A 18 4.33 9.64 6.27
C GLY A 18 3.06 9.55 5.42
N ILE A 19 1.90 9.33 6.05
CA ILE A 19 0.60 9.23 5.36
C ILE A 19 -0.19 10.54 5.50
N ARG A 20 -1.07 10.79 4.54
CA ARG A 20 -1.97 11.94 4.58
C ARG A 20 -2.93 11.82 5.76
N ALA A 21 -3.27 12.96 6.37
CA ALA A 21 -4.13 12.98 7.56
C ALA A 21 -5.54 12.44 7.30
N ASP A 22 -6.08 12.71 6.11
CA ASP A 22 -7.36 12.19 5.61
C ASP A 22 -7.34 10.67 5.38
N ALA A 23 -6.16 10.08 5.14
CA ALA A 23 -5.98 8.66 4.89
C ALA A 23 -5.80 7.81 6.16
N LEU A 24 -5.58 8.42 7.33
CA LEU A 24 -5.31 7.67 8.56
C LEU A 24 -6.42 6.70 8.99
N PRO A 25 -7.72 7.05 8.90
CA PRO A 25 -8.79 6.10 9.20
C PRO A 25 -8.76 4.89 8.26
N ALA A 26 -8.48 5.12 6.97
CA ALA A 26 -8.36 4.05 5.97
C ALA A 26 -7.11 3.20 6.21
N TRP A 27 -6.00 3.80 6.64
CA TRP A 27 -4.79 3.08 7.04
C TRP A 27 -5.08 2.12 8.19
N ARG A 28 -5.79 2.57 9.24
CA ARG A 28 -6.20 1.70 10.35
C ARG A 28 -7.09 0.56 9.87
N ALA A 29 -8.13 0.88 9.09
CA ALA A 29 -9.04 -0.12 8.56
C ALA A 29 -8.34 -1.18 7.69
N LEU A 30 -7.33 -0.78 6.91
CA LEU A 30 -6.48 -1.71 6.16
C LEU A 30 -5.67 -2.61 7.09
N HIS A 31 -5.00 -2.03 8.10
CA HIS A 31 -4.23 -2.81 9.07
C HIS A 31 -5.09 -3.80 9.85
N ASP A 32 -6.28 -3.38 10.28
CA ASP A 32 -7.26 -4.25 10.95
C ASP A 32 -7.72 -5.37 10.01
N ALA A 33 -8.08 -5.06 8.76
CA ALA A 33 -8.49 -6.06 7.77
C ALA A 33 -7.38 -7.08 7.43
N ILE A 34 -6.12 -6.67 7.47
CA ILE A 34 -4.99 -7.58 7.28
C ILE A 34 -4.75 -8.43 8.55
N ALA A 35 -4.92 -7.85 9.73
CA ALA A 35 -4.74 -8.56 11.01
C ALA A 35 -5.85 -9.60 11.25
N ASP A 36 -7.09 -9.28 10.86
CA ASP A 36 -8.27 -10.13 11.03
C ASP A 36 -8.46 -11.13 9.87
N ALA A 37 -7.60 -11.10 8.85
CA ALA A 37 -7.72 -11.99 7.70
C ALA A 37 -7.44 -13.45 8.09
N ASP A 38 -8.42 -14.33 7.86
CA ASP A 38 -8.29 -15.79 8.06
C ASP A 38 -7.26 -16.47 7.15
N ARG A 39 -6.69 -15.73 6.20
CA ARG A 39 -5.74 -16.21 5.20
C ARG A 39 -4.63 -15.19 4.96
N PRO A 40 -3.40 -15.64 4.67
CA PRO A 40 -2.28 -14.73 4.42
C PRO A 40 -2.58 -13.73 3.30
N THR A 41 -2.23 -12.47 3.53
CA THR A 41 -2.23 -11.46 2.49
C THR A 41 -0.95 -11.60 1.65
N PRO A 42 -1.06 -11.67 0.32
CA PRO A 42 0.08 -12.00 -0.54
C PRO A 42 1.17 -10.91 -0.54
N CYS A 43 0.83 -9.68 -0.15
CA CYS A 43 1.80 -8.60 0.02
C CYS A 43 2.76 -8.75 1.21
N ARG A 44 2.48 -9.68 2.14
CA ARG A 44 3.37 -9.93 3.29
C ARG A 44 4.51 -10.91 3.01
N SER A 45 4.40 -11.75 1.99
CA SER A 45 5.43 -12.76 1.70
C SER A 45 6.63 -12.21 0.93
N GLU A 46 6.45 -11.17 0.11
CA GLU A 46 7.52 -10.63 -0.75
C GLU A 46 7.49 -9.09 -0.88
N PRO A 47 7.70 -8.32 0.20
CA PRO A 47 7.40 -6.87 0.25
C PRO A 47 7.96 -6.01 -0.89
N ASP A 48 9.15 -6.36 -1.41
CA ASP A 48 9.82 -5.64 -2.49
C ASP A 48 9.07 -5.77 -3.83
N THR A 49 8.53 -6.95 -4.14
CA THR A 49 7.74 -7.20 -5.35
C THR A 49 6.48 -6.31 -5.43
N TRP A 50 5.97 -5.85 -4.28
CA TRP A 50 4.80 -4.99 -4.19
C TRP A 50 5.16 -3.50 -4.18
N SER A 51 6.25 -3.14 -3.52
CA SER A 51 6.62 -1.75 -3.26
C SER A 51 7.44 -1.14 -4.41
N ASP A 52 8.36 -1.92 -4.98
CA ASP A 52 9.26 -1.52 -6.05
C ASP A 52 9.52 -2.71 -7.01
N PRO A 53 8.50 -3.13 -7.78
CA PRO A 53 8.66 -4.24 -8.72
C PRO A 53 9.72 -3.90 -9.77
N ALA A 54 10.69 -4.80 -9.93
CA ALA A 54 11.81 -4.60 -10.87
C ALA A 54 11.36 -4.48 -12.35
N THR A 55 10.20 -5.03 -12.70
CA THR A 55 9.63 -4.98 -14.05
C THR A 55 8.12 -4.78 -14.01
N THR A 56 7.54 -4.29 -15.12
CA THR A 56 6.08 -4.21 -15.29
C THR A 56 5.43 -5.60 -15.21
N GLU A 57 6.08 -6.64 -15.73
CA GLU A 57 5.59 -8.02 -15.67
C GLU A 57 5.48 -8.52 -14.22
N LEU A 58 6.47 -8.23 -13.37
CA LEU A 58 6.41 -8.55 -11.94
C LEU A 58 5.30 -7.77 -11.23
N ALA A 59 5.11 -6.51 -11.61
CA ALA A 59 4.02 -5.70 -11.08
C ALA A 59 2.64 -6.27 -11.45
N ASP A 60 2.46 -6.67 -12.71
CA ASP A 60 1.22 -7.28 -13.19
C ASP A 60 0.99 -8.64 -12.52
N TYR A 61 2.04 -9.46 -12.38
CA TYR A 61 1.97 -10.72 -11.63
C TYR A 61 1.51 -10.48 -10.18
N ALA A 62 2.16 -9.56 -9.45
CA ALA A 62 1.74 -9.19 -8.09
C ALA A 62 0.29 -8.69 -8.05
N ALA A 63 -0.13 -7.90 -9.04
CA ALA A 63 -1.50 -7.41 -9.15
C ALA A 63 -2.52 -8.57 -9.29
N THR A 64 -2.21 -9.63 -10.04
CA THR A 64 -3.11 -10.81 -10.14
C THR A 64 -3.33 -11.51 -8.79
N LEU A 65 -2.33 -11.51 -7.92
CA LEU A 65 -2.41 -12.13 -6.59
C LEU A 65 -3.42 -11.39 -5.68
N CYS A 66 -3.71 -10.12 -5.94
CA CYS A 66 -4.73 -9.37 -5.21
C CYS A 66 -6.15 -9.89 -5.40
N GLY A 67 -6.46 -10.57 -6.51
CA GLY A 67 -7.84 -10.91 -6.89
C GLY A 67 -8.60 -11.76 -5.86
N ARG A 68 -7.89 -12.38 -4.91
CA ARG A 68 -8.48 -13.15 -3.82
C ARG A 68 -8.19 -12.56 -2.44
N CYS A 69 -7.52 -11.42 -2.32
CA CYS A 69 -7.11 -10.87 -1.03
C CYS A 69 -8.33 -10.33 -0.24
N PRO A 70 -8.56 -10.75 1.01
CA PRO A 70 -9.72 -10.28 1.80
C PRO A 70 -9.65 -8.78 2.13
N ALA A 71 -8.44 -8.20 2.17
CA ALA A 71 -8.23 -6.78 2.44
C ALA A 71 -8.16 -5.91 1.17
N VAL A 72 -8.52 -6.45 -0.01
CA VAL A 72 -8.34 -5.74 -1.29
C VAL A 72 -9.11 -4.42 -1.37
N GLU A 73 -10.30 -4.36 -0.76
CA GLU A 73 -11.14 -3.16 -0.79
C GLU A 73 -10.59 -2.06 0.13
N GLN A 74 -10.22 -2.41 1.36
CA GLN A 74 -9.58 -1.49 2.30
C GLN A 74 -8.22 -1.00 1.75
N CYS A 75 -7.51 -1.87 1.03
CA CYS A 75 -6.28 -1.52 0.33
C CYS A 75 -6.53 -0.47 -0.75
N ARG A 76 -7.62 -0.60 -1.53
CA ARG A 76 -8.02 0.37 -2.56
C ARG A 76 -8.33 1.73 -1.94
N ILE A 77 -9.18 1.74 -0.91
CA ILE A 77 -9.61 2.95 -0.21
C ILE A 77 -8.41 3.71 0.36
N PHE A 78 -7.50 2.99 1.04
CA PHE A 78 -6.28 3.61 1.56
C PHE A 78 -5.40 4.17 0.43
N ALA A 79 -5.15 3.39 -0.62
CA ALA A 79 -4.27 3.81 -1.71
C ALA A 79 -4.79 5.07 -2.44
N ASP A 80 -6.11 5.20 -2.58
CA ASP A 80 -6.74 6.38 -3.19
C ASP A 80 -6.69 7.60 -2.27
N LEU A 81 -7.04 7.45 -0.99
CA LEU A 81 -7.00 8.55 -0.02
C LEU A 81 -5.58 9.02 0.26
N ASN A 82 -4.63 8.09 0.39
CA ASN A 82 -3.23 8.40 0.61
C ASN A 82 -2.53 8.89 -0.67
N ARG A 83 -3.16 8.66 -1.84
CA ARG A 83 -2.61 8.99 -3.16
C ARG A 83 -1.26 8.31 -3.38
N GLU A 84 -1.23 7.01 -3.11
CA GLU A 84 0.00 6.22 -3.19
C GLU A 84 0.67 6.42 -4.56
N PRO A 85 1.93 6.92 -4.58
CA PRO A 85 2.57 7.36 -5.81
C PRO A 85 3.18 6.22 -6.61
N ALA A 86 3.45 5.07 -5.99
CA ALA A 86 4.20 3.97 -6.58
C ALA A 86 3.74 2.61 -6.00
N GLY A 87 4.11 1.51 -6.68
CA GLY A 87 3.88 0.15 -6.22
C GLY A 87 2.53 -0.44 -6.64
N VAL A 88 2.30 -1.70 -6.26
CA VAL A 88 1.10 -2.46 -6.56
C VAL A 88 0.11 -2.36 -5.41
N TRP A 89 -1.05 -1.76 -5.69
CA TRP A 89 -2.11 -1.53 -4.71
C TRP A 89 -3.45 -2.05 -5.22
N ALA A 90 -4.13 -2.85 -4.41
CA ALA A 90 -5.48 -3.37 -4.70
C ALA A 90 -5.68 -3.96 -6.11
N GLY A 91 -4.65 -4.65 -6.63
CA GLY A 91 -4.66 -5.28 -7.94
C GLY A 91 -4.32 -4.35 -9.10
N ALA A 92 -3.71 -3.19 -8.84
CA ALA A 92 -3.28 -2.26 -9.87
C ALA A 92 -1.89 -1.67 -9.56
N LEU A 93 -1.02 -1.62 -10.56
CA LEU A 93 0.21 -0.86 -10.49
C LEU A 93 -0.10 0.64 -10.50
N ARG A 94 0.35 1.35 -9.47
CA ARG A 94 0.43 2.81 -9.45
C ARG A 94 1.84 3.17 -9.89
N ALA A 95 1.96 3.75 -11.08
CA ALA A 95 3.24 4.25 -11.54
C ALA A 95 3.47 5.67 -10.99
N PRO A 96 4.70 6.03 -10.56
CA PRO A 96 5.03 7.41 -10.27
C PRO A 96 4.69 8.27 -11.49
N ARG A 97 4.16 9.48 -11.24
CA ARG A 97 3.90 10.44 -12.32
C ARG A 97 5.20 10.56 -13.15
N ARG A 98 5.09 10.34 -14.46
CA ARG A 98 6.22 10.25 -15.40
C ARG A 98 7.28 11.30 -15.05
N GLY A 99 8.52 10.86 -14.75
CA GLY A 99 9.62 11.77 -14.45
C GLY A 99 10.74 11.27 -13.53
N ARG A 100 10.59 10.12 -12.86
CA ARG A 100 11.69 9.54 -12.05
C ARG A 100 12.14 8.21 -12.68
N PRO A 101 13.33 8.13 -13.30
CA PRO A 101 13.87 6.86 -13.74
C PRO A 101 14.09 5.93 -12.53
N PRO A 102 13.91 4.60 -12.69
CA PRO A 102 14.20 3.66 -11.63
C PRO A 102 15.65 3.86 -11.19
N THR A 103 15.87 4.01 -9.88
CA THR A 103 17.23 4.01 -9.35
C THR A 103 17.75 2.60 -9.52
N THR A 104 18.43 2.32 -10.63
CA THR A 104 19.21 1.09 -10.77
C THR A 104 20.18 1.08 -9.59
N ARG A 105 19.92 0.23 -8.59
CA ARG A 105 20.92 -0.13 -7.60
C ARG A 105 21.96 -0.90 -8.38
N ARG A 106 22.99 -0.19 -8.85
CA ARG A 106 24.16 -0.75 -9.50
C ARG A 106 24.85 -1.61 -8.44
N GLU A 107 24.69 -2.93 -8.55
CA GLU A 107 25.48 -3.89 -7.79
C GLU A 107 26.96 -3.60 -8.13
N ALA A 108 27.71 -3.20 -7.11
CA ALA A 108 29.14 -3.03 -7.21
C ALA A 108 29.78 -4.42 -7.16
N SER A 109 30.40 -4.82 -8.28
CA SER A 109 31.44 -5.85 -8.30
C SER A 109 32.71 -5.34 -7.65
#